data_AF-A0A256WDA5-F1
#
_entry.id   AF-A0A256WDA5-F1
#
_cell.length_a   1.000
_cell.length_b   1.000
_cell.length_c   1.000
_cell.angle_alpha   90.00
_cell.angle_beta   90.00
_cell.angle_gamma   90.00
#
_symmetry.space_group_name_H-M   'P 1'
#
loop_
_entity.id
_entity.type
_entity.pdbx_description
1 polymer ?
#
loop_
_entity_poly.entity_id
_entity_poly.type
_entity_poly.pdbx_seq_one_letter_code
_entity_poly.pdbx_strand_id
1 'polypeptide(L)'
;GKQDQYAATFGGVNFMEFFKEDKVIVNPLRIRTKYLNELAHNLVLYYTGTSRLSSVIIESQSKNVQSKNQKTIQAMNKLKEQAVLMKEAILKGELEKIGEILDYSWVYKTAKAHGASGGKISGAGGGGFIFFYCPGNTRHEVIKAVESFGGKIKRYEFTKKGLTTWGL
;
A
#
# COMPACT_ATOMS: atom_id res chain seq x y z
N GLY A 1 -6.39 7.22 11.35
CA GLY A 1 -5.93 8.24 10.38
C GLY A 1 -7.15 8.87 9.71
N LYS A 2 -6.95 9.66 8.65
CA LYS A 2 -8.05 10.29 7.89
C LYS A 2 -8.36 9.61 6.54
N GLN A 3 -7.45 8.80 6.02
CA GLN A 3 -7.55 8.26 4.65
C GLN A 3 -8.69 7.25 4.46
N ASP A 4 -9.00 6.44 5.49
CA ASP A 4 -9.89 5.29 5.35
C ASP A 4 -11.35 5.74 5.13
N GLN A 5 -11.76 6.85 5.74
CA GLN A 5 -13.07 7.47 5.57
C GLN A 5 -13.29 7.92 4.12
N TYR A 6 -12.29 8.58 3.53
CA TYR A 6 -12.35 9.01 2.14
C TYR A 6 -12.31 7.81 1.18
N ALA A 7 -11.49 6.80 1.47
CA ALA A 7 -11.43 5.59 0.64
C ALA A 7 -12.78 4.86 0.61
N ALA A 8 -13.42 4.69 1.77
CA ALA A 8 -14.75 4.06 1.87
C ALA A 8 -15.85 4.86 1.16
N THR A 9 -15.79 6.20 1.25
CA THR A 9 -16.82 7.07 0.67
C THR A 9 -16.69 7.19 -0.84
N PHE A 10 -15.49 7.48 -1.34
CA PHE A 10 -15.26 7.76 -2.76
C PHE A 10 -15.08 6.49 -3.60
N GLY A 11 -14.47 5.45 -3.03
CA GLY A 11 -14.04 4.27 -3.77
C GLY A 11 -12.99 4.57 -4.84
N GLY A 12 -12.57 3.53 -5.56
CA GLY A 12 -11.54 3.67 -6.59
C GLY A 12 -10.16 3.99 -6.03
N VAL A 13 -9.28 4.44 -6.92
CA VAL A 13 -7.91 4.84 -6.56
C VAL A 13 -7.86 6.36 -6.47
N ASN A 14 -7.46 6.87 -5.31
CA ASN A 14 -7.41 8.29 -5.01
C ASN A 14 -6.01 8.71 -4.57
N PHE A 15 -5.59 9.91 -4.96
CA PHE A 15 -4.45 10.59 -4.36
C PHE A 15 -4.98 11.68 -3.42
N MET A 16 -4.68 11.55 -2.14
CA MET A 16 -5.22 12.43 -1.10
C MET A 16 -4.12 13.31 -0.51
N GLU A 17 -4.41 14.60 -0.41
CA GLU A 17 -3.53 15.59 0.19
C GLU A 17 -4.18 16.15 1.46
N PHE A 18 -3.47 16.01 2.57
CA PHE A 18 -3.94 16.46 3.89
C PHE A 18 -3.17 17.70 4.31
N PHE A 19 -3.90 18.77 4.61
CA PHE A 19 -3.35 20.05 5.03
C PHE A 19 -3.73 20.37 6.48
N LYS A 20 -3.27 21.52 6.97
CA LYS A 20 -3.73 22.09 8.25
C LYS A 20 -5.21 22.48 8.15
N GLU A 21 -5.82 22.80 9.29
CA GLU A 21 -7.22 23.29 9.38
C GLU A 21 -8.22 22.30 8.76
N ASP A 22 -7.94 21.01 8.90
CA ASP A 22 -8.76 19.91 8.39
C ASP A 22 -9.04 19.91 6.88
N LYS A 23 -8.35 20.76 6.11
CA LYS A 23 -8.47 20.78 4.65
C LYS A 23 -7.90 19.49 4.04
N VAL A 24 -8.74 18.81 3.25
CA VAL A 24 -8.37 17.61 2.49
C VAL A 24 -8.74 17.78 1.03
N ILE A 25 -7.80 17.45 0.15
CA ILE A 25 -8.06 17.37 -1.30
C ILE A 25 -8.02 15.91 -1.70
N VAL A 26 -9.13 15.39 -2.23
CA VAL A 26 -9.23 14.04 -2.78
C VAL A 26 -9.17 14.15 -4.30
N ASN A 27 -8.15 13.56 -4.91
CA ASN A 27 -7.99 13.52 -6.36
C ASN A 27 -8.26 12.10 -6.88
N PRO A 28 -9.45 11.81 -7.43
CA PRO A 28 -9.71 10.53 -8.09
C PRO A 28 -8.80 10.35 -9.30
N LEU A 29 -8.06 9.24 -9.34
CA LEU A 29 -7.11 8.97 -10.41
C LEU A 29 -7.80 8.25 -11.57
N ARG A 30 -7.81 8.88 -12.76
CA ARG A 30 -8.31 8.27 -14.00
C ARG A 30 -7.28 7.32 -14.58
N ILE A 31 -7.17 6.14 -13.98
CA ILE A 31 -6.21 5.10 -14.38
C ILE A 31 -6.81 4.27 -15.52
N ARG A 32 -6.03 4.03 -16.57
CA ARG A 32 -6.46 3.14 -17.67
C ARG A 32 -6.67 1.73 -17.10
N THR A 33 -7.78 1.09 -17.47
CA THR A 33 -8.11 -0.25 -16.96
C THR A 33 -7.02 -1.29 -17.22
N LYS A 34 -6.30 -1.20 -18.35
CA LYS A 34 -5.13 -2.04 -18.60
C LYS A 34 -4.06 -1.94 -17.51
N TYR A 35 -3.73 -0.73 -17.04
CA TYR A 35 -2.73 -0.52 -16.00
C TYR A 35 -3.21 -1.02 -14.64
N LEU A 36 -4.49 -0.86 -14.34
CA LEU A 36 -5.06 -1.36 -13.09
C LEU A 36 -5.10 -2.89 -13.05
N ASN A 37 -5.40 -3.53 -14.19
CA ASN A 37 -5.41 -4.99 -14.34
C ASN A 37 -3.99 -5.56 -14.26
N GLU A 38 -3.03 -4.92 -14.94
CA GLU A 38 -1.62 -5.31 -14.89
C GLU A 38 -1.05 -5.14 -13.48
N LEU A 39 -1.37 -4.03 -12.81
CA LEU A 39 -1.02 -3.84 -11.40
C LEU A 39 -1.62 -4.93 -10.50
N ALA A 40 -2.90 -5.29 -10.69
CA ALA A 40 -3.53 -6.37 -9.94
C ALA A 40 -2.87 -7.73 -10.21
N HIS A 41 -2.47 -7.98 -11.46
CA HIS A 41 -1.76 -9.20 -11.86
C HIS A 41 -0.38 -9.30 -11.21
N ASN A 42 0.35 -8.18 -11.12
CA ASN A 42 1.69 -8.12 -10.57
C ASN A 42 1.72 -8.00 -9.04
N LEU A 43 0.57 -7.88 -8.35
CA LEU A 43 0.52 -7.72 -6.91
C LEU A 43 -0.02 -8.96 -6.20
N VAL A 44 0.69 -9.39 -5.16
CA VAL A 44 0.30 -10.48 -4.26
C VAL A 44 -0.04 -9.90 -2.90
N LEU A 45 -1.24 -10.22 -2.40
CA LEU A 45 -1.70 -9.81 -1.07
C LEU A 45 -1.51 -10.97 -0.09
N TYR A 46 -0.62 -10.78 0.87
CA TYR A 46 -0.28 -11.76 1.91
C TYR A 46 -0.76 -11.26 3.28
N TYR A 47 -1.51 -12.10 4.00
CA TYR A 47 -1.99 -11.82 5.35
C TYR A 47 -1.15 -12.57 6.38
N THR A 48 -0.50 -11.85 7.30
CA THR A 48 0.43 -12.42 8.29
C THR A 48 -0.26 -13.12 9.46
N GLY A 49 -1.59 -13.06 9.57
CA GLY A 49 -2.32 -13.61 10.71
C GLY A 49 -2.29 -12.75 11.98
N THR A 50 -1.40 -11.76 12.05
CA THR A 50 -1.21 -10.89 13.21
C THR A 50 -1.93 -9.56 13.02
N SER A 51 -2.90 -9.27 13.89
CA SER A 51 -3.48 -7.92 14.01
C SER A 51 -2.82 -7.22 15.20
N ARG A 52 -1.87 -6.31 14.95
CA ARG A 52 -1.39 -5.41 16.00
C ARG A 52 -2.35 -4.22 16.12
N LEU A 53 -2.46 -3.69 17.34
CA LEU A 53 -3.15 -2.43 17.61
C LEU A 53 -2.43 -1.29 16.86
N SER A 54 -2.98 -0.91 15.70
CA SER A 54 -2.49 0.18 14.86
C SER A 54 -2.43 1.52 15.61
N SER A 55 -3.26 1.68 16.64
CA SER A 55 -3.28 2.84 17.54
C SER A 55 -1.93 3.11 18.20
N VAL A 56 -1.23 2.07 18.70
CA VAL A 56 0.06 2.22 19.38
C VAL A 56 1.14 2.72 18.42
N ILE A 57 1.13 2.23 17.16
CA ILE A 57 2.11 2.65 16.15
C ILE A 57 1.86 4.11 15.75
N ILE A 58 0.61 4.47 15.48
CA ILE A 58 0.23 5.85 15.12
C ILE A 58 0.56 6.83 16.25
N GLU A 59 0.32 6.44 17.49
CA GLU A 59 0.66 7.27 18.66
C GLU A 59 2.17 7.46 18.78
N SER A 60 2.97 6.39 18.58
CA SER A 60 4.43 6.47 18.60
C SER A 60 4.98 7.38 17.50
N GLN A 61 4.40 7.31 16.29
CA GLN A 61 4.77 8.17 15.16
C GLN A 61 4.48 9.64 15.47
N SER A 62 3.32 9.92 16.05
CA SER A 62 2.91 11.28 16.44
C SER A 62 3.85 11.86 17.51
N LYS A 63 4.15 11.08 18.55
CA LYS A 63 5.10 11.46 19.61
C LYS A 63 6.50 11.72 19.06
N ASN A 64 6.99 10.89 18.14
CA ASN A 64 8.32 11.03 17.55
C ASN A 64 8.47 12.27 16.66
N VAL A 65 7.39 12.71 16.00
CA VAL A 65 7.39 13.98 15.25
C VAL A 65 7.42 15.16 16.19
N GLN A 66 6.62 15.13 17.27
CA GLN A 66 6.62 16.18 18.29
C GLN A 66 7.98 16.33 18.98
N SER A 67 8.68 15.21 19.21
CA SER A 67 10.05 15.21 19.75
C SER A 67 11.14 15.53 18.74
N LYS A 68 10.78 15.97 17.52
CA LYS A 68 11.70 16.32 16.42
C LYS A 68 12.71 15.22 16.07
N ASN A 69 12.32 13.95 16.20
CA ASN A 69 13.19 12.84 15.86
C ASN A 69 13.49 12.85 14.35
N GLN A 70 14.73 13.19 13.98
CA GLN A 70 15.12 13.34 12.57
C GLN A 70 14.92 12.07 11.74
N LYS A 71 15.21 10.88 12.30
CA LYS A 71 15.01 9.60 11.59
C LYS A 71 13.55 9.38 11.24
N THR A 72 12.64 9.69 12.17
CA THR A 72 11.19 9.55 11.94
C THR A 72 10.71 10.55 10.89
N ILE A 73 11.15 11.81 10.97
CA ILE A 73 10.78 12.85 10.00
C ILE A 73 11.27 12.49 8.59
N GLN A 74 12.51 12.02 8.45
CA GLN A 74 13.06 11.56 7.17
C GLN A 74 12.26 10.38 6.60
N ALA A 75 11.91 9.39 7.43
CA ALA A 75 11.08 8.27 7.01
C ALA A 75 9.69 8.74 6.53
N MET A 76 9.06 9.69 7.22
CA MET A 76 7.77 10.26 6.80
C MET A 76 7.87 11.07 5.51
N ASN A 77 8.94 11.85 5.33
CA ASN A 77 9.18 12.58 4.07
C ASN A 77 9.35 11.60 2.90
N LYS A 78 10.08 10.50 3.10
CA LYS A 78 10.23 9.46 2.09
C LYS A 78 8.89 8.77 1.77
N LEU A 79 8.04 8.52 2.77
CA LEU A 79 6.69 8.00 2.53
C LEU A 79 5.84 8.95 1.68
N LYS A 80 5.94 10.27 1.93
CA LYS A 80 5.26 11.29 1.14
C LYS A 80 5.74 11.29 -0.31
N GLU A 81 7.05 11.24 -0.52
CA GLU A 81 7.67 11.17 -1.85
C GLU A 81 7.25 9.90 -2.61
N GLN A 82 7.30 8.73 -1.97
CA GLN A 82 6.85 7.47 -2.55
C GLN A 82 5.39 7.53 -3.01
N ALA A 83 4.51 8.23 -2.28
CA ALA A 83 3.11 8.37 -2.68
C ALA A 83 2.96 9.17 -3.98
N VAL A 84 3.77 10.21 -4.17
CA VAL A 84 3.80 11.01 -5.41
C VAL A 84 4.35 10.18 -6.57
N LEU A 85 5.47 9.49 -6.36
CA LEU A 85 6.07 8.61 -7.38
C LEU A 85 5.10 7.49 -7.79
N MET A 86 4.39 6.89 -6.83
CA MET A 86 3.39 5.85 -7.09
C MET A 86 2.24 6.38 -7.97
N LYS A 87 1.72 7.58 -7.63
CA LYS A 87 0.68 8.24 -8.43
C LYS A 87 1.16 8.42 -9.88
N GLU A 88 2.35 8.96 -10.07
CA GLU A 88 2.88 9.20 -11.40
C GLU A 88 3.10 7.92 -12.19
N ALA A 89 3.74 6.92 -11.59
CA ALA A 89 4.02 5.64 -12.23
C ALA A 89 2.73 4.97 -12.72
N ILE A 90 1.70 4.91 -11.88
CA ILE A 90 0.41 4.30 -12.24
C ILE A 90 -0.30 5.08 -13.35
N LEU A 91 -0.27 6.42 -13.32
CA LEU A 91 -0.91 7.25 -14.34
C LEU A 91 -0.19 7.17 -15.69
N LYS A 92 1.15 7.06 -15.68
CA LYS A 92 1.98 6.94 -16.88
C LYS A 92 2.06 5.49 -17.40
N GLY A 93 1.65 4.50 -16.60
CA GLY A 93 1.76 3.08 -16.93
C GLY A 93 3.18 2.52 -16.75
N GLU A 94 4.01 3.19 -15.95
CA GLU A 94 5.38 2.78 -15.65
C GLU A 94 5.41 1.79 -14.48
N LEU A 95 4.67 0.68 -14.59
CA LEU A 95 4.39 -0.20 -13.46
C LEU A 95 5.64 -0.91 -12.92
N GLU A 96 6.67 -1.12 -13.74
CA GLU A 96 7.95 -1.69 -13.27
C GLU A 96 8.60 -0.87 -12.14
N LYS A 97 8.38 0.45 -12.11
CA LYS A 97 8.88 1.34 -11.03
C LYS A 97 8.20 1.07 -9.69
N ILE A 98 7.03 0.42 -9.67
CA ILE A 98 6.26 0.17 -8.45
C ILE A 98 7.05 -0.73 -7.48
N GLY A 99 7.81 -1.70 -8.00
CA GLY A 99 8.67 -2.53 -7.18
C GLY A 99 9.66 -1.71 -6.35
N GLU A 100 10.39 -0.82 -7.01
CA GLU A 100 11.37 0.08 -6.37
C GLU A 100 10.72 1.04 -5.37
N ILE A 101 9.52 1.54 -5.68
CA ILE A 101 8.77 2.43 -4.79
C ILE A 101 8.29 1.68 -3.54
N LEU A 102 8.00 0.39 -3.63
CA LEU A 102 7.49 -0.45 -2.53
C LEU A 102 8.58 -1.05 -1.64
N ASP A 103 9.81 -0.54 -1.60
CA ASP A 103 10.95 -1.18 -0.92
C ASP A 103 10.94 -1.10 0.62
N TYR A 104 10.01 -1.80 1.32
CA TYR A 104 9.97 -1.84 2.80
C TYR A 104 9.23 -3.07 3.41
N SER A 105 9.93 -4.18 3.68
CA SER A 105 9.44 -5.24 4.60
C SER A 105 10.55 -6.19 5.06
N TRP A 106 10.37 -6.90 6.19
CA TRP A 106 11.28 -7.95 6.65
C TRP A 106 11.08 -9.27 5.88
N VAL A 107 9.83 -9.58 5.46
CA VAL A 107 9.47 -10.72 4.59
C VAL A 107 10.03 -10.55 3.17
N TYR A 108 10.42 -9.32 2.83
CA TYR A 108 10.93 -8.95 1.52
C TYR A 108 12.16 -9.73 1.10
N LYS A 109 13.08 -10.07 2.01
CA LYS A 109 14.32 -10.78 1.61
C LYS A 109 14.02 -12.10 0.92
N THR A 110 13.10 -12.89 1.48
CA THR A 110 12.69 -14.18 0.90
C THR A 110 11.87 -13.98 -0.37
N ALA A 111 10.91 -13.05 -0.37
CA ALA A 111 10.13 -12.76 -1.57
C ALA A 111 11.02 -12.27 -2.73
N LYS A 112 12.02 -11.44 -2.44
CA LYS A 112 12.97 -10.91 -3.42
C LYS A 112 13.85 -12.00 -4.03
N ALA A 113 14.31 -12.94 -3.20
CA ALA A 113 15.05 -14.12 -3.69
C ALA A 113 14.24 -14.97 -4.69
N HIS A 114 12.90 -14.86 -4.68
CA HIS A 114 11.99 -15.57 -5.56
C HIS A 114 11.32 -14.68 -6.63
N GLY A 115 11.85 -13.47 -6.83
CA GLY A 115 11.48 -12.60 -7.96
C GLY A 115 10.53 -11.44 -7.64
N ALA A 116 10.17 -11.19 -6.39
CA ALA A 116 9.51 -9.93 -6.03
C ALA A 116 10.50 -8.76 -6.18
N SER A 117 10.10 -7.68 -6.84
CA SER A 117 10.94 -6.47 -6.94
C SER A 117 10.62 -5.41 -5.88
N GLY A 118 9.53 -5.59 -5.13
CA GLY A 118 9.14 -4.70 -4.03
C GLY A 118 8.14 -5.33 -3.07
N GLY A 119 7.97 -4.74 -1.88
CA GLY A 119 6.89 -5.15 -0.99
C GLY A 119 6.73 -4.29 0.26
N LYS A 120 5.48 -4.01 0.63
CA LYS A 120 5.12 -3.06 1.69
C LYS A 120 4.00 -3.58 2.56
N ILE A 121 4.12 -3.36 3.87
CA ILE A 121 3.03 -3.59 4.81
C ILE A 121 1.93 -2.54 4.57
N SER A 122 0.69 -2.98 4.49
CA SER A 122 -0.48 -2.13 4.40
C SER A 122 -0.88 -1.57 5.77
N GLY A 123 -1.27 -0.30 5.83
CA GLY A 123 -1.67 0.38 7.06
C GLY A 123 -0.50 0.88 7.91
N ALA A 124 -0.72 0.99 9.21
CA ALA A 124 0.24 1.60 10.15
C ALA A 124 1.51 0.76 10.38
N GLY A 125 1.49 -0.54 10.04
CA GLY A 125 2.62 -1.47 10.24
C GLY A 125 2.37 -2.49 11.35
N GLY A 126 3.37 -3.35 11.60
CA GLY A 126 3.37 -4.31 12.71
C GLY A 126 2.61 -5.63 12.49
N GLY A 127 1.99 -5.82 11.32
CA GLY A 127 1.26 -7.03 10.95
C GLY A 127 0.21 -6.75 9.89
N GLY A 128 -0.74 -7.67 9.72
CA GLY A 128 -1.88 -7.54 8.83
C GLY A 128 -1.53 -7.94 7.39
N PHE A 129 -1.77 -7.02 6.46
CA PHE A 129 -1.59 -7.26 5.04
C PHE A 129 -0.24 -6.76 4.54
N ILE A 130 0.40 -7.53 3.67
CA ILE A 130 1.60 -7.16 2.95
C ILE A 130 1.30 -7.29 1.46
N PHE A 131 1.63 -6.27 0.69
CA PHE A 131 1.67 -6.35 -0.75
C PHE A 131 3.09 -6.71 -1.20
N PHE A 132 3.22 -7.68 -2.09
CA PHE A 132 4.44 -7.93 -2.85
C PHE A 132 4.19 -7.60 -4.31
N TYR A 133 5.13 -6.88 -4.94
CA TYR A 133 5.12 -6.65 -6.38
C TYR A 133 6.01 -7.70 -7.05
N CYS A 134 5.40 -8.50 -7.92
CA CYS A 134 5.91 -9.71 -8.57
C CYS A 134 5.84 -9.48 -10.09
N PRO A 135 6.83 -8.79 -10.68
CA PRO A 135 6.85 -8.55 -12.12
C PRO A 135 7.13 -9.84 -12.91
N GLY A 136 6.76 -9.82 -14.19
CA GLY A 136 6.92 -10.96 -15.09
C GLY A 136 6.13 -12.18 -14.61
N ASN A 137 6.77 -13.36 -14.65
CA ASN A 137 6.13 -14.62 -14.26
C ASN A 137 6.56 -15.13 -12.87
N THR A 138 6.89 -14.22 -11.95
CA THR A 138 7.45 -14.56 -10.63
C THR A 138 6.39 -14.81 -9.55
N ARG A 139 5.13 -14.45 -9.81
CA ARG A 139 4.01 -14.50 -8.86
C ARG A 139 3.89 -15.84 -8.12
N HIS A 140 3.99 -16.97 -8.84
CA HIS A 140 3.83 -18.30 -8.27
C HIS A 140 4.95 -18.67 -7.29
N GLU A 141 6.19 -18.38 -7.67
CA GLU A 141 7.37 -18.67 -6.84
C GLU A 141 7.39 -17.79 -5.59
N VAL A 142 7.01 -16.51 -5.72
CA VAL A 142 6.86 -15.62 -4.56
C VAL A 142 5.77 -16.14 -3.61
N ILE A 143 4.63 -16.59 -4.12
CA ILE A 143 3.53 -17.15 -3.30
C ILE A 143 4.03 -18.33 -2.47
N LYS A 144 4.62 -19.34 -3.11
CA LYS A 144 5.16 -20.52 -2.41
C LYS A 144 6.16 -20.12 -1.33
N ALA A 145 7.06 -19.19 -1.66
CA ALA A 145 8.11 -18.75 -0.75
C ALA A 145 7.53 -18.07 0.49
N VAL A 146 6.53 -17.19 0.33
CA VAL A 146 5.96 -16.45 1.47
C VAL A 146 4.95 -17.26 2.28
N GLU A 147 4.31 -18.28 1.70
CA GLU A 147 3.42 -19.19 2.42
C GLU A 147 4.14 -19.99 3.51
N SER A 148 5.45 -20.25 3.35
CA SER A 148 6.28 -20.92 4.36
C SER A 148 6.34 -20.18 5.71
N PHE A 149 5.99 -18.89 5.75
CA PHE A 149 5.93 -18.08 6.98
C PHE A 149 4.60 -18.20 7.74
N GLY A 150 3.69 -19.09 7.32
CA GLY A 150 2.45 -19.40 8.05
C GLY A 150 1.31 -18.40 7.87
N GLY A 151 1.48 -17.38 7.03
CA GLY A 151 0.38 -16.50 6.62
C GLY A 151 -0.43 -17.08 5.47
N LYS A 152 -1.35 -16.26 4.93
CA LYS A 152 -2.29 -16.68 3.88
C LYS A 152 -2.30 -15.70 2.73
N ILE A 153 -2.24 -16.21 1.50
CA ILE A 153 -2.54 -15.40 0.31
C ILE A 153 -4.03 -15.07 0.28
N LYS A 154 -4.35 -13.81 0.00
CA LYS A 154 -5.72 -13.34 -0.15
C LYS A 154 -5.96 -12.87 -1.57
N ARG A 155 -7.09 -13.30 -2.12
CA ARG A 155 -7.63 -12.75 -3.37
C ARG A 155 -8.16 -11.36 -3.09
N TYR A 156 -7.99 -10.46 -4.04
CA TYR A 156 -8.52 -9.12 -3.99
C TYR A 156 -8.77 -8.63 -5.42
N GLU A 157 -9.54 -7.57 -5.52
CA GLU A 157 -9.77 -6.83 -6.76
C GLU A 157 -9.85 -5.34 -6.43
N PHE A 158 -9.58 -4.50 -7.44
CA PHE A 158 -9.81 -3.07 -7.30
C PHE A 158 -11.27 -2.75 -7.57
N THR A 159 -11.93 -2.09 -6.62
CA THR A 159 -13.31 -1.61 -6.78
C THR A 159 -13.31 -0.12 -7.11
N LYS A 160 -14.14 0.28 -8.08
CA LYS A 160 -14.28 1.70 -8.49
C LYS A 160 -15.32 2.47 -7.69
N LYS A 161 -16.28 1.76 -7.09
CA LYS A 161 -17.41 2.35 -6.37
C LYS A 161 -17.09 2.46 -4.88
N GLY A 162 -17.43 3.59 -4.28
CA GLY A 162 -17.43 3.78 -2.83
C GLY A 162 -18.75 3.32 -2.21
N LEU A 163 -19.10 3.91 -1.08
CA LEU A 163 -20.35 3.65 -0.37
C LEU A 163 -21.56 3.85 -1.29
N THR A 164 -22.42 2.85 -1.33
CA THR A 164 -23.73 2.90 -2.01
C THR A 164 -24.79 2.41 -1.04
N THR A 165 -25.95 3.07 -1.04
CA THR A 165 -27.12 2.68 -0.25
C THR A 165 -28.24 2.30 -1.22
N TRP A 166 -29.18 1.47 -0.76
CA TRP A 166 -30.38 1.10 -1.51
C TRP A 166 -31.60 1.27 -0.61
N GLY A 167 -32.73 1.63 -1.21
CA GLY A 167 -34.04 1.69 -0.58
C GLY A 167 -34.99 0.66 -1.22
N LEU A 168 -36.09 0.38 -0.53
CA LEU A 168 -37.20 -0.44 -1.02
C LEU A 168 -38.08 0.34 -2.00
#